data_AF-A0A2K5LUQ7-F1
#
_entry.id   AF-A0A2K5LUQ7-F1
#
_cell.length_a   1.000
_cell.length_b   1.000
_cell.length_c   1.000
_cell.angle_alpha   90.00
_cell.angle_beta   90.00
_cell.angle_gamma   90.00
#
_symmetry.space_group_name_H-M   'P 1'
#
loop_
_entity.id
_entity.type
_entity.pdbx_description
1 polymer ?
#
loop_
_entity_poly.entity_id
_entity_poly.type
_entity_poly.pdbx_seq_one_letter_code
_entity_poly.pdbx_strand_id
1 'polypeptide(L)'
;MESISMMGSPKSLSETFLPNGINGIKDARKVTVGVIGSGDFAKSLTIRLIRCGYHVVIGSRNPKFASEFFPHVVDVTHHEDALTKTNIIFVAIHREHYTSLWDLRHLLVGKILIDVSNNMRINQYPESNAEYLASLFPDSLIVKGFNVVSAWALQLGPKDASRQVYICSNNIQARQQVIELARQLNFIPVDLGSLSSAREIENLPLRLFTLWRGPVVVAISLATFFFLYSFVRDVIHPYARNQQSDFYKIPIEIVNKTLPIVAITLLSLVYLAGLLAAAYQLYYGTKYRRFPPWLETWLQCRKQLGLLSFFFTVVHVAYSLCLPMRRSERYLFLNMAYQQVHANIENSWNEEEVWRIEMYISFGIMSLGLLSLLAVTSIPSVSNALNWREFSFIQSTLGYVALLISTFHVLIYGWKRAFEEEYYRFYTPPNFVLALVLPSVVILDLLQLCRYSD
;
A
#
# COMPACT_ATOMS: atom_id res chain seq x y z
N MET A 1 -57.77 -18.67 -22.86
CA MET A 1 -57.45 -19.18 -24.20
C MET A 1 -56.00 -18.82 -24.49
N GLU A 2 -55.14 -19.85 -24.43
CA GLU A 2 -53.81 -20.04 -25.05
C GLU A 2 -52.77 -18.91 -24.91
N SER A 3 -51.76 -19.02 -24.03
CA SER A 3 -50.44 -19.72 -24.19
C SER A 3 -49.68 -19.28 -25.45
N ILE A 4 -48.49 -18.67 -25.33
CA ILE A 4 -47.20 -19.39 -25.38
C ILE A 4 -46.12 -18.63 -24.59
N SER A 5 -45.44 -19.36 -23.70
CA SER A 5 -44.17 -19.00 -23.05
C SER A 5 -42.99 -19.57 -23.85
N MET A 6 -41.85 -18.88 -23.86
CA MET A 6 -40.55 -19.46 -24.22
C MET A 6 -39.48 -19.07 -23.18
N MET A 7 -39.10 -20.07 -22.37
CA MET A 7 -37.83 -20.22 -21.63
C MET A 7 -36.64 -20.25 -22.63
N GLY A 8 -35.36 -20.09 -22.26
CA GLY A 8 -34.74 -20.21 -20.96
C GLY A 8 -33.24 -19.87 -20.96
N SER A 9 -32.68 -19.93 -19.76
CA SER A 9 -31.28 -19.71 -19.36
C SER A 9 -30.32 -20.80 -19.88
N PRO A 10 -29.06 -20.50 -20.23
CA PRO A 10 -28.11 -21.52 -20.62
C PRO A 10 -27.61 -22.33 -19.41
N LYS A 11 -27.79 -23.64 -19.51
CA LYS A 11 -27.30 -24.68 -18.59
C LYS A 11 -25.78 -24.83 -18.67
N SER A 12 -25.19 -25.10 -17.51
CA SER A 12 -23.85 -25.64 -17.33
C SER A 12 -23.72 -27.08 -17.87
N LEU A 13 -22.71 -27.32 -18.69
CA LEU A 13 -22.11 -28.62 -19.04
C LEU A 13 -20.61 -28.32 -19.22
N SER A 14 -19.63 -29.03 -18.67
CA SER A 14 -19.51 -30.48 -18.58
C SER A 14 -18.72 -30.92 -17.32
N GLU A 15 -19.32 -31.85 -16.59
CA GLU A 15 -18.64 -32.80 -15.71
C GLU A 15 -17.76 -33.74 -16.56
N THR A 16 -16.50 -33.94 -16.15
CA THR A 16 -15.67 -35.04 -16.64
C THR A 16 -15.48 -36.02 -15.50
N PHE A 17 -15.95 -37.24 -15.76
CA PHE A 17 -15.94 -38.43 -14.92
C PHE A 17 -14.60 -38.70 -14.21
N LEU A 18 -14.66 -38.98 -12.90
CA LEU A 18 -13.72 -39.88 -12.22
C LEU A 18 -14.54 -40.97 -11.50
N PRO A 19 -14.10 -42.25 -11.56
CA PRO A 19 -14.94 -43.38 -11.21
C PRO A 19 -15.05 -43.57 -9.69
N ASN A 20 -16.20 -44.14 -9.30
CA ASN A 20 -16.54 -44.61 -7.97
C ASN A 20 -15.36 -45.25 -7.22
N GLY A 21 -15.04 -44.64 -6.08
CA GLY A 21 -14.12 -45.14 -5.08
C GLY A 21 -14.67 -44.85 -3.68
N ILE A 22 -15.70 -45.61 -3.30
CA ILE A 22 -15.94 -46.08 -1.92
C ILE A 22 -16.32 -45.01 -0.89
N ASN A 23 -17.59 -45.08 -0.48
CA ASN A 23 -18.09 -44.69 0.85
C ASN A 23 -17.05 -44.98 1.94
N GLY A 24 -16.36 -43.92 2.39
CA GLY A 24 -15.24 -44.03 3.32
C GLY A 24 -14.83 -42.71 3.95
N ILE A 25 -15.74 -41.74 4.11
CA ILE A 25 -15.50 -40.65 5.08
C ILE A 25 -15.83 -41.22 6.46
N LYS A 26 -14.98 -42.13 6.94
CA LYS A 26 -14.84 -42.34 8.38
C LYS A 26 -14.35 -41.01 8.95
N ASP A 27 -14.96 -40.57 10.04
CA ASP A 27 -14.43 -39.59 10.98
C ASP A 27 -12.91 -39.75 11.14
N ALA A 28 -12.13 -39.02 10.34
CA ALA A 28 -10.77 -38.73 10.69
C ALA A 28 -10.88 -37.71 11.81
N ARG A 29 -11.00 -38.20 13.06
CA ARG A 29 -11.00 -37.35 14.26
C ARG A 29 -9.89 -36.32 14.09
N LYS A 30 -10.27 -35.05 13.97
CA LYS A 30 -9.31 -33.96 13.82
C LYS A 30 -8.35 -34.01 15.00
N VAL A 31 -7.07 -33.84 14.71
CA VAL A 31 -5.98 -33.93 15.68
C VAL A 31 -6.24 -33.00 16.86
N THR A 32 -6.01 -33.48 18.09
CA THR A 32 -6.13 -32.65 19.28
C THR A 32 -5.01 -31.61 19.32
N VAL A 33 -5.40 -30.34 19.45
CA VAL A 33 -4.48 -29.19 19.49
C VAL A 33 -4.34 -28.69 20.92
N GLY A 34 -3.09 -28.52 21.36
CA GLY A 34 -2.77 -27.91 22.65
C GLY A 34 -2.65 -26.41 22.54
N VAL A 35 -3.07 -25.67 23.56
CA VAL A 35 -2.77 -24.24 23.71
C VAL A 35 -2.22 -24.01 25.11
N ILE A 36 -1.00 -23.48 25.19
CA ILE A 36 -0.39 -23.07 26.46
C ILE A 36 -0.63 -21.58 26.65
N GLY A 37 -1.30 -21.24 27.75
CA GLY A 37 -1.73 -19.88 28.06
C GLY A 37 -3.25 -19.73 28.10
N SER A 38 -3.73 -18.83 28.94
CA SER A 38 -5.16 -18.60 29.20
C SER A 38 -5.61 -17.15 28.92
N GLY A 39 -4.81 -16.37 28.19
CA GLY A 39 -5.13 -14.99 27.83
C GLY A 39 -6.05 -14.84 26.61
N ASP A 40 -6.29 -13.59 26.19
CA ASP A 40 -7.22 -13.25 25.11
C ASP A 40 -6.92 -13.95 23.79
N PHE A 41 -5.64 -14.01 23.39
CA PHE A 41 -5.24 -14.69 22.16
C PHE A 41 -5.55 -16.19 22.23
N ALA A 42 -5.22 -16.84 23.35
CA ALA A 42 -5.50 -18.26 23.57
C ALA A 42 -7.00 -18.54 23.51
N LYS A 43 -7.82 -17.71 24.16
CA LYS A 43 -9.29 -17.79 24.13
C LYS A 43 -9.83 -17.67 22.71
N SER A 44 -9.40 -16.65 21.97
CA SER A 44 -9.84 -16.42 20.60
C SER A 44 -9.43 -17.54 19.65
N LEU A 45 -8.18 -18.02 19.76
CA LEU A 45 -7.67 -19.13 18.98
C LEU A 45 -8.46 -20.42 19.26
N THR A 46 -8.78 -20.66 20.53
CA THR A 46 -9.56 -21.83 20.96
C THR A 46 -10.97 -21.80 20.38
N ILE A 47 -11.66 -20.66 20.43
CA ILE A 47 -12.97 -20.49 19.80
C ILE A 47 -12.89 -20.78 18.29
N ARG A 48 -11.83 -20.33 17.62
CA ARG A 48 -11.64 -20.58 16.19
C ARG A 48 -11.42 -22.06 15.88
N LEU A 49 -10.55 -22.72 16.65
CA LEU A 49 -10.24 -24.15 16.52
C LEU A 49 -11.50 -25.00 16.69
N ILE A 50 -12.31 -24.74 17.73
CA ILE A 50 -13.57 -25.46 17.99
C ILE A 50 -14.57 -25.26 16.86
N ARG A 51 -14.74 -24.02 16.38
CA ARG A 51 -15.64 -23.72 15.25
C ARG A 51 -15.22 -24.44 13.97
N CYS A 52 -13.93 -24.73 13.82
CA CYS A 52 -13.40 -25.53 12.73
C CYS A 52 -13.37 -27.04 13.04
N GLY A 53 -13.92 -27.49 14.17
CA GLY A 53 -14.09 -28.90 14.51
C GLY A 53 -12.88 -29.57 15.16
N TYR A 54 -11.89 -28.82 15.64
CA TYR A 54 -10.77 -29.38 16.40
C TYR A 54 -11.13 -29.61 17.87
N HIS A 55 -10.58 -30.68 18.44
CA HIS A 55 -10.51 -30.84 19.89
C HIS A 55 -9.35 -30.01 20.43
N VAL A 56 -9.60 -29.22 21.47
CA VAL A 56 -8.61 -28.30 22.05
C VAL A 56 -8.40 -28.63 23.51
N VAL A 57 -7.15 -28.66 23.96
CA VAL A 57 -6.77 -28.79 25.37
C VAL A 57 -5.95 -27.56 25.77
N ILE A 58 -6.36 -26.88 26.84
CA ILE A 58 -5.70 -25.67 27.34
C ILE A 58 -4.84 -26.01 28.54
N GLY A 59 -3.56 -25.66 28.48
CA GLY A 59 -2.69 -25.65 29.64
C GLY A 59 -2.69 -24.28 30.31
N SER A 60 -3.06 -24.23 31.58
CA SER A 60 -3.01 -23.03 32.42
C SER A 60 -2.30 -23.29 33.74
N ARG A 61 -1.70 -22.24 34.32
CA ARG A 61 -1.12 -22.26 35.68
C ARG A 61 -2.21 -22.46 36.76
N ASN A 62 -3.40 -21.91 36.52
CA ASN A 62 -4.57 -22.08 37.38
C ASN A 62 -5.76 -22.54 36.53
N PRO A 63 -5.94 -23.86 36.34
CA PRO A 63 -6.99 -24.40 35.47
C PRO A 63 -8.40 -24.10 35.98
N LYS A 64 -8.60 -24.12 37.31
CA LYS A 64 -9.90 -23.85 37.96
C LYS A 64 -10.43 -22.47 37.63
N PHE A 65 -9.56 -21.45 37.68
CA PHE A 65 -9.92 -20.09 37.32
C PHE A 65 -10.03 -19.90 35.81
N ALA A 66 -9.11 -20.50 35.04
CA ALA A 66 -9.11 -20.33 33.59
C ALA A 66 -10.35 -20.95 32.92
N SER A 67 -10.88 -22.07 33.43
CA SER A 67 -12.05 -22.76 32.85
C SER A 67 -13.30 -21.88 32.75
N GLU A 68 -13.45 -20.86 33.60
CA GLU A 68 -14.56 -19.90 33.55
C GLU A 68 -14.56 -19.05 32.25
N PHE A 69 -13.40 -18.89 31.61
CA PHE A 69 -13.25 -18.03 30.43
C PHE A 69 -13.28 -18.79 29.10
N PHE A 70 -13.29 -20.12 29.14
CA PHE A 70 -13.33 -20.99 27.96
C PHE A 70 -14.68 -21.71 27.83
N PRO A 71 -15.08 -22.11 26.61
CA PRO A 71 -16.30 -22.91 26.43
C PRO A 71 -16.22 -24.23 27.20
N HIS A 72 -17.33 -24.69 27.80
CA HIS A 72 -17.39 -25.92 28.61
C HIS A 72 -16.97 -27.21 27.88
N VAL A 73 -16.93 -27.19 26.55
CA VAL A 73 -16.47 -28.31 25.72
C VAL A 73 -14.94 -28.47 25.68
N VAL A 74 -14.20 -27.52 26.26
CA VAL A 74 -12.73 -27.48 26.22
C VAL A 74 -12.16 -28.00 27.53
N ASP A 75 -11.22 -28.94 27.43
CA ASP A 75 -10.46 -29.41 28.58
C ASP A 75 -9.43 -28.35 28.99
N VAL A 76 -9.67 -27.69 30.13
CA VAL A 76 -8.69 -26.77 30.74
C VAL A 76 -7.99 -27.48 31.88
N THR A 77 -6.69 -27.74 31.72
CA THR A 77 -5.87 -28.54 32.64
C THR A 77 -4.58 -27.83 33.03
N HIS A 78 -3.77 -28.46 33.89
CA HIS A 78 -2.41 -28.02 34.11
C HIS A 78 -1.57 -28.19 32.84
N HIS A 79 -0.43 -27.48 32.75
CA HIS A 79 0.45 -27.55 31.59
C HIS A 79 0.86 -28.99 31.28
N GLU A 80 1.28 -29.77 32.29
CA GLU A 80 1.70 -31.17 32.14
C GLU A 80 0.68 -32.06 31.43
N ASP A 81 -0.57 -32.02 31.88
CA ASP A 81 -1.67 -32.80 31.31
C ASP A 81 -1.97 -32.39 29.87
N ALA A 82 -1.94 -31.09 29.58
CA ALA A 82 -2.22 -30.56 28.24
C ALA A 82 -1.14 -30.99 27.25
N LEU A 83 0.13 -30.96 27.66
CA LEU A 83 1.27 -31.35 26.83
C LEU A 83 1.29 -32.85 26.57
N THR A 84 0.86 -33.67 27.53
CA THR A 84 0.79 -35.12 27.38
C THR A 84 -0.27 -35.54 26.34
N LYS A 85 -1.39 -34.80 26.26
CA LYS A 85 -2.53 -35.11 25.38
C LYS A 85 -2.40 -34.60 23.94
N THR A 86 -1.41 -33.77 23.63
CA THR A 86 -1.36 -33.02 22.36
C THR A 86 0.01 -33.05 21.71
N ASN A 87 0.08 -33.07 20.37
CA ASN A 87 1.35 -33.08 19.61
C ASN A 87 1.62 -31.78 18.85
N ILE A 88 0.58 -30.97 18.62
CA ILE A 88 0.67 -29.63 18.03
C ILE A 88 0.22 -28.65 19.10
N ILE A 89 1.11 -27.78 19.52
CA ILE A 89 0.91 -26.91 20.67
C ILE A 89 1.14 -25.46 20.26
N PHE A 90 0.14 -24.61 20.48
CA PHE A 90 0.30 -23.17 20.40
C PHE A 90 0.87 -22.61 21.69
N VAL A 91 1.99 -21.89 21.61
CA VAL A 91 2.62 -21.22 22.74
C VAL A 91 2.08 -19.79 22.83
N ALA A 92 0.90 -19.63 23.44
CA ALA A 92 0.17 -18.36 23.55
C ALA A 92 0.50 -17.61 24.85
N ILE A 93 1.80 -17.49 25.15
CA ILE A 93 2.35 -16.73 26.26
C ILE A 93 3.40 -15.74 25.74
N HIS A 94 3.69 -14.70 26.54
CA HIS A 94 4.74 -13.76 26.19
C HIS A 94 6.14 -14.38 26.34
N ARG A 95 7.10 -13.88 25.56
CA ARG A 95 8.49 -14.37 25.48
C ARG A 95 9.14 -14.50 26.87
N GLU A 96 8.89 -13.53 27.75
CA GLU A 96 9.43 -13.46 29.12
C GLU A 96 9.05 -14.69 29.97
N HIS A 97 8.00 -15.43 29.57
CA HIS A 97 7.49 -16.59 30.29
C HIS A 97 7.87 -17.93 29.64
N TYR A 98 8.67 -17.95 28.57
CA TYR A 98 9.07 -19.22 27.91
C TYR A 98 9.83 -20.15 28.84
N THR A 99 10.67 -19.58 29.71
CA THR A 99 11.43 -20.34 30.71
C THR A 99 10.54 -21.06 31.72
N SER A 100 9.29 -20.63 31.92
CA SER A 100 8.34 -21.35 32.79
C SER A 100 7.93 -22.72 32.27
N LEU A 101 8.22 -23.01 30.99
CA LEU A 101 7.98 -24.33 30.37
C LEU A 101 9.23 -25.22 30.41
N TRP A 102 10.35 -24.72 30.94
CA TRP A 102 11.63 -25.43 30.94
C TRP A 102 11.56 -26.77 31.67
N ASP A 103 10.92 -26.80 32.84
CA ASP A 103 10.77 -28.02 33.66
C ASP A 103 9.94 -29.10 32.92
N LEU A 104 9.15 -28.70 31.94
CA LEU A 104 8.29 -29.56 31.13
C LEU A 104 8.92 -29.99 29.79
N ARG A 105 10.21 -29.66 29.57
CA ARG A 105 10.91 -29.96 28.31
C ARG A 105 10.84 -31.43 27.91
N HIS A 106 10.87 -32.34 28.89
CA HIS A 106 10.77 -33.78 28.65
C HIS A 106 9.43 -34.19 27.98
N LEU A 107 8.36 -33.45 28.26
CA LEU A 107 7.05 -33.66 27.62
C LEU A 107 6.97 -33.05 26.21
N LEU A 108 7.89 -32.16 25.85
CA LEU A 108 7.87 -31.40 24.59
C LEU A 108 8.72 -32.04 23.48
N VAL A 109 9.45 -33.10 23.79
CA VAL A 109 10.31 -33.83 22.84
C VAL A 109 9.50 -34.31 21.64
N GLY A 110 9.96 -33.96 20.43
CA GLY A 110 9.34 -34.34 19.16
C GLY A 110 8.01 -33.65 18.83
N LYS A 111 7.50 -32.77 19.69
CA LYS A 111 6.23 -32.06 19.47
C LYS A 111 6.43 -30.79 18.65
N ILE A 112 5.37 -30.36 17.97
CA ILE A 112 5.35 -29.11 17.21
C ILE A 112 4.95 -27.97 18.15
N LEU A 113 5.83 -26.98 18.30
CA LEU A 113 5.57 -25.77 19.05
C LEU A 113 5.36 -24.60 18.10
N ILE A 114 4.16 -24.03 18.11
CA ILE A 114 3.80 -22.88 17.28
C ILE A 114 3.98 -21.62 18.12
N ASP A 115 5.02 -20.86 17.81
CA ASP A 115 5.30 -19.54 18.38
C ASP A 115 4.40 -18.48 17.73
N VAL A 116 3.51 -17.88 18.53
CA VAL A 116 2.55 -16.84 18.09
C VAL A 116 2.87 -15.44 18.62
N SER A 117 4.01 -15.29 19.30
CA SER A 117 4.36 -14.06 20.01
C SER A 117 4.72 -12.90 19.09
N ASN A 118 4.58 -11.67 19.60
CA ASN A 118 5.14 -10.46 19.01
C ASN A 118 5.90 -9.67 20.09
N ASN A 119 6.95 -8.97 19.67
CA ASN A 119 7.65 -8.02 20.53
C ASN A 119 6.90 -6.68 20.58
N MET A 120 7.17 -5.87 21.61
CA MET A 120 6.58 -4.53 21.73
C MET A 120 7.28 -3.51 20.82
N ARG A 121 8.55 -3.75 20.50
CA ARG A 121 9.38 -2.87 19.67
C ARG A 121 10.25 -3.69 18.72
N ILE A 122 10.55 -3.10 17.57
CA ILE A 122 11.50 -3.68 16.62
C ILE A 122 12.88 -3.74 17.30
N ASN A 123 13.60 -4.86 17.12
CA ASN A 123 14.92 -5.10 17.68
C ASN A 123 14.99 -5.01 19.23
N GLN A 124 13.92 -5.40 19.92
CA GLN A 124 13.92 -5.50 21.39
C GLN A 124 14.91 -6.56 21.91
N TYR A 125 15.10 -7.64 21.14
CA TYR A 125 16.01 -8.76 21.44
C TYR A 125 16.92 -9.05 20.23
N PRO A 126 18.11 -9.66 20.43
CA PRO A 126 19.05 -9.93 19.33
C PRO A 126 18.53 -10.98 18.34
N GLU A 127 17.96 -12.07 18.85
CA GLU A 127 17.32 -13.15 18.12
C GLU A 127 15.79 -13.03 18.13
N SER A 128 15.12 -13.69 17.18
CA SER A 128 13.65 -13.77 17.18
C SER A 128 13.11 -14.59 18.35
N ASN A 129 11.83 -14.42 18.67
CA ASN A 129 11.18 -15.19 19.74
C ASN A 129 11.13 -16.68 19.40
N ALA A 130 10.91 -17.02 18.13
CA ALA A 130 10.92 -18.41 17.69
C ALA A 130 12.33 -19.04 17.76
N GLU A 131 13.39 -18.31 17.43
CA GLU A 131 14.78 -18.81 17.59
C GLU A 131 15.15 -18.98 19.06
N TYR A 132 14.74 -18.04 19.92
CA TYR A 132 14.91 -18.19 21.36
C TYR A 132 14.16 -19.41 21.90
N LEU A 133 12.90 -19.61 21.50
CA LEU A 133 12.12 -20.79 21.85
C LEU A 133 12.80 -22.08 21.38
N ALA A 134 13.38 -22.08 20.18
CA ALA A 134 14.16 -23.22 19.67
C ALA A 134 15.43 -23.49 20.49
N SER A 135 16.11 -22.45 20.98
CA SER A 135 17.26 -22.61 21.87
C SER A 135 16.86 -23.23 23.20
N LEU A 136 15.64 -22.97 23.68
CA LEU A 136 15.14 -23.54 24.92
C LEU A 136 14.71 -25.01 24.78
N PHE A 137 14.12 -25.35 23.63
CA PHE A 137 13.55 -26.67 23.35
C PHE A 137 14.12 -27.26 22.04
N PRO A 138 15.41 -27.63 22.00
CA PRO A 138 16.07 -28.08 20.77
C PRO A 138 15.55 -29.41 20.23
N ASP A 139 14.92 -30.23 21.09
CA ASP A 139 14.31 -31.51 20.71
C ASP A 139 12.85 -31.34 20.22
N SER A 140 12.33 -30.11 20.21
CA SER A 140 10.99 -29.77 19.71
C SER A 140 11.05 -29.16 18.31
N LEU A 141 9.95 -29.26 17.57
CA LEU A 141 9.83 -28.74 16.21
C LEU A 141 9.19 -27.35 16.25
N ILE A 142 10.01 -26.30 16.23
CA ILE A 142 9.52 -24.92 16.33
C ILE A 142 8.98 -24.43 14.98
N VAL A 143 7.80 -23.81 15.00
CA VAL A 143 7.17 -23.14 13.87
C VAL A 143 6.75 -21.75 14.28
N LYS A 144 7.12 -20.72 13.52
CA LYS A 144 6.55 -19.37 13.67
C LYS A 144 5.25 -19.27 12.87
N GLY A 145 4.19 -18.74 13.46
CA GLY A 145 2.95 -18.47 12.73
C GLY A 145 1.91 -17.73 13.55
N PHE A 146 0.81 -17.32 12.91
CA PHE A 146 -0.37 -16.68 13.52
C PHE A 146 -0.16 -15.35 14.26
N ASN A 147 1.07 -14.88 14.45
CA ASN A 147 1.38 -13.63 15.13
C ASN A 147 0.81 -12.38 14.42
N VAL A 148 0.58 -12.45 13.10
CA VAL A 148 -0.02 -11.35 12.31
C VAL A 148 -1.55 -11.31 12.38
N VAL A 149 -2.19 -12.32 12.96
CA VAL A 149 -3.65 -12.40 13.11
C VAL A 149 -4.03 -11.84 14.47
N SER A 150 -4.95 -10.88 14.54
CA SER A 150 -5.40 -10.38 15.84
C SER A 150 -6.33 -11.36 16.55
N ALA A 151 -6.40 -11.28 17.88
CA ALA A 151 -7.35 -12.06 18.67
C ALA A 151 -8.81 -11.82 18.23
N TRP A 152 -9.15 -10.60 17.80
CA TRP A 152 -10.48 -10.27 17.27
C TRP A 152 -10.77 -10.96 15.93
N ALA A 153 -9.79 -11.00 15.01
CA ALA A 153 -9.93 -11.70 13.73
C ALA A 153 -10.10 -13.21 13.90
N LEU A 154 -9.45 -13.82 14.90
CA LEU A 154 -9.66 -15.23 15.25
C LEU A 154 -11.11 -15.50 15.70
N GLN A 155 -11.72 -14.60 16.47
CA GLN A 155 -13.10 -14.78 16.97
C GLN A 155 -14.16 -14.63 15.88
N LEU A 156 -14.07 -13.58 15.04
CA LEU A 156 -15.08 -13.34 14.00
C LEU A 156 -14.84 -14.16 12.73
N GLY A 157 -13.65 -14.74 12.61
CA GLY A 157 -13.18 -15.40 11.41
C GLY A 157 -12.46 -14.43 10.46
N PRO A 158 -11.74 -14.97 9.47
CA PRO A 158 -10.88 -14.22 8.58
C PRO A 158 -11.67 -13.29 7.63
N LYS A 159 -11.93 -12.05 8.08
CA LYS A 159 -12.48 -10.96 7.28
C LYS A 159 -11.35 -10.00 6.87
N ASP A 160 -11.35 -9.58 5.61
CA ASP A 160 -10.47 -8.53 5.06
C ASP A 160 -8.95 -8.77 5.20
N ALA A 161 -8.18 -7.76 5.65
CA ALA A 161 -6.72 -7.68 5.56
C ALA A 161 -5.95 -8.72 6.41
N SER A 162 -6.58 -9.39 7.37
CA SER A 162 -5.93 -10.35 8.29
C SER A 162 -6.10 -11.82 7.85
N ARG A 163 -6.20 -12.07 6.55
CA ARG A 163 -6.35 -13.43 6.00
C ARG A 163 -5.04 -14.20 5.88
N GLN A 164 -3.92 -13.50 5.72
CA GLN A 164 -2.63 -14.15 5.50
C GLN A 164 -1.99 -14.55 6.83
N VAL A 165 -1.48 -15.78 6.89
CA VAL A 165 -0.68 -16.28 8.00
C VAL A 165 0.69 -16.65 7.45
N TYR A 166 1.70 -15.86 7.80
CA TYR A 166 3.08 -16.17 7.42
C TYR A 166 3.62 -17.27 8.33
N ILE A 167 4.24 -18.29 7.74
CA ILE A 167 4.70 -19.48 8.44
C ILE A 167 6.14 -19.77 8.04
N CYS A 168 7.00 -20.05 9.03
CA CYS A 168 8.36 -20.52 8.77
C CYS A 168 8.82 -21.53 9.83
N SER A 169 9.68 -22.47 9.43
CA SER A 169 10.29 -23.49 10.29
C SER A 169 11.46 -24.18 9.58
N ASN A 170 12.41 -24.69 10.37
CA ASN A 170 13.49 -25.54 9.87
C ASN A 170 13.03 -26.98 9.59
N ASN A 171 11.92 -27.43 10.18
CA ASN A 171 11.37 -28.76 9.92
C ASN A 171 10.25 -28.68 8.89
N ILE A 172 10.45 -29.30 7.73
CA ILE A 172 9.52 -29.25 6.58
C ILE A 172 8.18 -29.91 6.92
N GLN A 173 8.20 -31.04 7.64
CA GLN A 173 6.96 -31.76 7.99
C GLN A 173 6.11 -30.95 8.98
N ALA A 174 6.73 -30.39 10.02
CA ALA A 174 6.06 -29.52 10.97
C ALA A 174 5.49 -28.27 10.28
N ARG A 175 6.27 -27.64 9.39
CA ARG A 175 5.82 -26.49 8.60
C ARG A 175 4.58 -26.82 7.78
N GLN A 176 4.58 -27.95 7.09
CA GLN A 176 3.46 -28.38 6.25
C GLN A 176 2.20 -28.68 7.06
N GLN A 177 2.33 -29.29 8.24
CA GLN A 177 1.20 -29.52 9.15
C GLN A 177 0.58 -28.21 9.62
N VAL A 178 1.40 -27.20 9.97
CA VAL A 178 0.90 -25.88 10.40
C VAL A 178 0.31 -25.08 9.24
N ILE A 179 0.85 -25.22 8.02
CA ILE A 179 0.26 -24.67 6.79
C ILE A 179 -1.14 -25.24 6.58
N GLU A 180 -1.31 -26.55 6.69
CA GLU A 180 -2.60 -27.21 6.52
C GLU A 180 -3.59 -26.84 7.63
N LEU A 181 -3.12 -26.76 8.88
CA LEU A 181 -3.89 -26.22 10.00
C LEU A 181 -4.40 -24.81 9.70
N ALA A 182 -3.56 -23.91 9.20
CA ALA A 182 -3.98 -22.56 8.82
C ALA A 182 -5.08 -22.56 7.74
N ARG A 183 -4.99 -23.44 6.72
CA ARG A 183 -6.04 -23.59 5.69
C ARG A 183 -7.35 -24.09 6.29
N GLN A 184 -7.30 -25.08 7.17
CA GLN A 184 -8.48 -25.63 7.86
C GLN A 184 -9.13 -24.63 8.82
N LEU A 185 -8.35 -23.65 9.28
CA LEU A 185 -8.83 -22.46 9.99
C LEU A 185 -9.28 -21.33 9.04
N ASN A 186 -9.44 -21.60 7.74
CA ASN A 186 -9.80 -20.68 6.64
C ASN A 186 -8.88 -19.47 6.46
N PHE A 187 -7.62 -19.57 6.90
CA PHE A 187 -6.60 -18.57 6.59
C PHE A 187 -5.86 -18.95 5.30
N ILE A 188 -5.16 -17.97 4.73
CA ILE A 188 -4.30 -18.13 3.56
C ILE A 188 -2.85 -18.23 4.07
N PRO A 189 -2.28 -19.44 4.19
CA PRO A 189 -0.90 -19.57 4.63
C PRO A 189 0.08 -19.07 3.56
N VAL A 190 1.15 -18.42 4.00
CA VAL A 190 2.29 -17.99 3.17
C VAL A 190 3.55 -18.61 3.75
N ASP A 191 4.18 -19.53 3.03
CA ASP A 191 5.42 -20.18 3.45
C ASP A 191 6.63 -19.24 3.21
N LEU A 192 7.33 -18.88 4.28
CA LEU A 192 8.56 -18.06 4.23
C LEU A 192 9.84 -18.88 4.51
N GLY A 193 9.77 -20.21 4.45
CA GLY A 193 10.92 -21.08 4.49
C GLY A 193 11.44 -21.37 5.91
N SER A 194 12.74 -21.15 6.12
CA SER A 194 13.46 -21.51 7.36
C SER A 194 13.11 -20.62 8.54
N LEU A 195 13.44 -21.07 9.74
CA LEU A 195 13.17 -20.34 10.99
C LEU A 195 13.87 -18.97 11.06
N SER A 196 14.95 -18.77 10.29
CA SER A 196 15.63 -17.47 10.14
C SER A 196 14.72 -16.35 9.63
N SER A 197 13.62 -16.67 8.95
CA SER A 197 12.61 -15.70 8.51
C SER A 197 11.70 -15.22 9.65
N ALA A 198 11.75 -15.85 10.84
CA ALA A 198 10.86 -15.53 11.96
C ALA A 198 11.00 -14.08 12.43
N ARG A 199 12.22 -13.52 12.41
CA ARG A 199 12.47 -12.11 12.74
C ARG A 199 11.75 -11.15 11.80
N GLU A 200 11.65 -11.48 10.52
CA GLU A 200 10.90 -10.65 9.57
C GLU A 200 9.40 -10.73 9.86
N ILE A 201 8.89 -11.93 10.11
CA ILE A 201 7.48 -12.18 10.48
C ILE A 201 7.08 -11.43 11.75
N GLU A 202 7.92 -11.43 12.79
CA GLU A 202 7.70 -10.72 14.06
C GLU A 202 7.64 -9.21 13.89
N ASN A 203 8.37 -8.67 12.93
CA ASN A 203 8.42 -7.24 12.67
C ASN A 203 7.25 -6.77 11.78
N LEU A 204 6.53 -7.66 11.09
CA LEU A 204 5.43 -7.27 10.19
C LEU A 204 4.34 -6.46 10.90
N PRO A 205 3.78 -6.87 12.06
CA PRO A 205 2.74 -6.11 12.74
C PRO A 205 3.20 -4.74 13.27
N LEU A 206 4.51 -4.58 13.51
CA LEU A 206 5.11 -3.38 14.09
C LEU A 206 5.43 -2.30 13.04
N ARG A 207 5.42 -2.66 11.75
CA ARG A 207 5.75 -1.75 10.66
C ARG A 207 4.51 -1.00 10.20
N LEU A 208 4.47 0.31 10.45
CA LEU A 208 3.45 1.21 9.90
C LEU A 208 4.02 2.02 8.73
N PHE A 209 3.56 1.70 7.51
CA PHE A 209 3.81 2.46 6.28
C PHE A 209 5.27 2.89 6.06
N THR A 210 6.23 2.00 6.30
CA THR A 210 7.67 2.33 6.32
C THR A 210 8.17 2.97 5.02
N LEU A 211 7.76 2.44 3.86
CA LEU A 211 8.12 2.98 2.53
C LEU A 211 7.37 4.26 2.15
N TRP A 212 6.31 4.64 2.88
CA TRP A 212 5.54 5.86 2.60
C TRP A 212 6.05 7.07 3.38
N ARG A 213 6.79 6.87 4.49
CA ARG A 213 7.25 7.98 5.34
C ARG A 213 8.01 9.05 4.55
N GLY A 214 9.03 8.65 3.79
CA GLY A 214 9.82 9.55 2.96
C GLY A 214 8.96 10.30 1.92
N PRO A 215 8.26 9.57 1.03
CA PRO A 215 7.38 10.17 0.02
C PRO A 215 6.31 11.12 0.57
N VAL A 216 5.67 10.78 1.70
CA VAL A 216 4.66 11.64 2.34
C VAL A 216 5.29 12.91 2.90
N VAL A 217 6.45 12.82 3.57
CA VAL A 217 7.16 14.00 4.06
C VAL A 217 7.57 14.91 2.90
N VAL A 218 8.09 14.35 1.80
CA VAL A 218 8.42 15.12 0.59
C VAL A 218 7.18 15.81 0.03
N ALA A 219 6.07 15.08 -0.13
CA ALA A 219 4.83 15.63 -0.67
C ALA A 219 4.25 16.76 0.20
N ILE A 220 4.21 16.59 1.53
CA ILE A 220 3.72 17.62 2.46
C ILE A 220 4.64 18.85 2.44
N SER A 221 5.97 18.63 2.39
CA SER A 221 6.94 19.72 2.35
C SER A 221 6.79 20.54 1.06
N LEU A 222 6.69 19.87 -0.09
CA LEU A 222 6.45 20.53 -1.38
C LEU A 222 5.10 21.24 -1.40
N ALA A 223 4.03 20.62 -0.90
CA ALA A 223 2.70 21.23 -0.84
C ALA A 223 2.70 22.48 0.04
N THR A 224 3.32 22.42 1.21
CA THR A 224 3.44 23.57 2.12
C THR A 224 4.22 24.70 1.46
N PHE A 225 5.36 24.39 0.85
CA PHE A 225 6.20 25.37 0.15
C PHE A 225 5.44 26.06 -0.99
N PHE A 226 4.85 25.31 -1.91
CA PHE A 226 4.14 25.89 -3.07
C PHE A 226 2.83 26.57 -2.68
N PHE A 227 2.17 26.12 -1.61
CA PHE A 227 1.01 26.79 -1.05
C PHE A 227 1.40 28.17 -0.51
N LEU A 228 2.44 28.24 0.34
CA LEU A 228 2.94 29.50 0.89
C LEU A 228 3.42 30.45 -0.21
N TYR A 229 4.15 29.92 -1.20
CA TYR A 229 4.59 30.68 -2.36
C TYR A 229 3.41 31.28 -3.13
N SER A 230 2.40 30.47 -3.44
CA SER A 230 1.18 30.92 -4.14
C SER A 230 0.38 31.92 -3.30
N PHE A 231 0.28 31.70 -2.00
CA PHE A 231 -0.41 32.59 -1.07
C PHE A 231 0.25 33.97 -1.01
N VAL A 232 1.58 34.02 -0.89
CA VAL A 232 2.33 35.28 -0.91
C VAL A 232 2.12 36.02 -2.23
N ARG A 233 2.21 35.32 -3.36
CA ARG A 233 2.12 35.94 -4.69
C ARG A 233 0.71 36.38 -5.07
N ASP A 234 -0.31 35.60 -4.73
CA ASP A 234 -1.65 35.77 -5.26
C ASP A 234 -2.64 36.39 -4.25
N VAL A 235 -2.30 36.40 -2.96
CA VAL A 235 -3.11 37.03 -1.89
C VAL A 235 -2.36 38.19 -1.23
N ILE A 236 -1.13 37.98 -0.76
CA ILE A 236 -0.40 39.02 -0.01
C ILE A 236 0.06 40.17 -0.92
N HIS A 237 0.61 39.89 -2.11
CA HIS A 237 1.05 40.95 -3.02
C HIS A 237 -0.09 41.91 -3.42
N PRO A 238 -1.27 41.45 -3.92
CA PRO A 238 -2.38 42.34 -4.22
C PRO A 238 -2.89 43.11 -3.00
N TYR A 239 -2.92 42.48 -1.82
CA TYR A 239 -3.32 43.13 -0.59
C TYR A 239 -2.35 44.26 -0.20
N ALA A 240 -1.04 44.01 -0.26
CA ALA A 240 -0.01 44.99 0.09
C ALA A 240 0.05 46.17 -0.88
N ARG A 241 -0.15 45.93 -2.19
CA ARG A 241 -0.01 46.97 -3.23
C ARG A 241 -1.30 47.75 -3.48
N ASN A 242 -2.44 47.06 -3.51
CA ASN A 242 -3.72 47.62 -3.96
C ASN A 242 -4.80 47.66 -2.86
N GLN A 243 -4.51 47.21 -1.63
CA GLN A 243 -5.48 47.08 -0.53
C GLN A 243 -6.71 46.22 -0.91
N GLN A 244 -6.55 45.28 -1.85
CA GLN A 244 -7.61 44.39 -2.32
C GLN A 244 -7.62 43.09 -1.49
N SER A 245 -8.77 42.75 -0.90
CA SER A 245 -8.94 41.55 -0.08
C SER A 245 -9.34 40.32 -0.92
N ASP A 246 -8.34 39.58 -1.39
CA ASP A 246 -8.50 38.37 -2.21
C ASP A 246 -8.46 37.05 -1.42
N PHE A 247 -8.72 37.07 -0.11
CA PHE A 247 -8.62 35.89 0.77
C PHE A 247 -9.56 34.74 0.38
N TYR A 248 -10.65 35.02 -0.35
CA TYR A 248 -11.57 33.99 -0.86
C TYR A 248 -10.89 33.02 -1.85
N LYS A 249 -9.72 33.38 -2.40
CA LYS A 249 -8.95 32.52 -3.32
C LYS A 249 -8.31 31.32 -2.61
N ILE A 250 -8.12 31.38 -1.28
CA ILE A 250 -7.39 30.37 -0.51
C ILE A 250 -7.98 28.96 -0.66
N PRO A 251 -9.30 28.72 -0.45
CA PRO A 251 -9.80 27.35 -0.35
C PRO A 251 -9.78 26.56 -1.67
N ILE A 252 -9.90 27.24 -2.82
CA ILE A 252 -9.99 26.57 -4.12
C ILE A 252 -8.86 26.97 -5.06
N GLU A 253 -8.62 28.26 -5.28
CA GLU A 253 -7.69 28.71 -6.31
C GLU A 253 -6.21 28.47 -5.92
N ILE A 254 -5.84 28.81 -4.68
CA ILE A 254 -4.48 28.58 -4.17
C ILE A 254 -4.19 27.08 -4.05
N VAL A 255 -5.17 26.31 -3.58
CA VAL A 255 -5.07 24.85 -3.54
C VAL A 255 -4.91 24.28 -4.96
N ASN A 256 -5.76 24.68 -5.91
CA ASN A 256 -5.71 24.18 -7.28
C ASN A 256 -4.47 24.65 -8.07
N LYS A 257 -3.77 25.69 -7.61
CA LYS A 257 -2.43 26.06 -8.10
C LYS A 257 -1.34 25.17 -7.49
N THR A 258 -1.49 24.74 -6.24
CA THR A 258 -0.50 23.95 -5.50
C THR A 258 -0.50 22.48 -5.94
N LEU A 259 -1.68 21.87 -6.01
CA LEU A 259 -1.85 20.43 -6.31
C LEU A 259 -1.12 19.97 -7.60
N PRO A 260 -1.30 20.61 -8.78
CA PRO A 260 -0.66 20.14 -10.01
C PRO A 260 0.87 20.30 -9.99
N ILE A 261 1.40 21.32 -9.30
CA ILE A 261 2.85 21.51 -9.17
C ILE A 261 3.46 20.40 -8.33
N VAL A 262 2.82 20.06 -7.22
CA VAL A 262 3.24 18.93 -6.37
C VAL A 262 3.14 17.63 -7.16
N ALA A 263 2.05 17.41 -7.89
CA ALA A 263 1.87 16.22 -8.71
C ALA A 263 3.01 16.06 -9.74
N ILE A 264 3.24 17.05 -10.60
CA ILE A 264 4.25 16.95 -11.66
C ILE A 264 5.67 16.85 -11.08
N THR A 265 5.95 17.54 -9.95
CA THR A 265 7.25 17.44 -9.26
C THR A 265 7.47 16.03 -8.70
N LEU A 266 6.47 15.44 -8.04
CA LEU A 266 6.54 14.07 -7.54
C LEU A 266 6.73 13.07 -8.69
N LEU A 267 6.01 13.25 -9.81
CA LEU A 267 6.18 12.42 -11.01
C LEU A 267 7.61 12.52 -11.55
N SER A 268 8.19 13.72 -11.63
CA SER A 268 9.59 13.89 -12.04
C SER A 268 10.56 13.22 -11.09
N LEU A 269 10.33 13.27 -9.77
CA LEU A 269 11.16 12.58 -8.77
C LEU A 269 11.12 11.06 -8.90
N VAL A 270 10.04 10.48 -9.45
CA VAL A 270 9.99 9.03 -9.75
C VAL A 270 11.04 8.66 -10.79
N TYR A 271 11.10 9.42 -11.89
CA TYR A 271 11.96 9.11 -13.03
C TYR A 271 13.40 9.60 -12.85
N LEU A 272 13.60 10.71 -12.14
CA LEU A 272 14.94 11.25 -11.84
C LEU A 272 15.82 10.23 -11.10
N ALA A 273 15.26 9.49 -10.14
CA ALA A 273 16.00 8.44 -9.44
C ALA A 273 16.55 7.37 -10.39
N GLY A 274 15.78 7.02 -11.43
CA GLY A 274 16.22 6.07 -12.47
C GLY A 274 17.34 6.62 -13.34
N LEU A 275 17.25 7.89 -13.74
CA LEU A 275 18.30 8.56 -14.52
C LEU A 275 19.60 8.71 -13.73
N LEU A 276 19.53 9.08 -12.45
CA LEU A 276 20.71 9.15 -11.58
C LEU A 276 21.35 7.77 -11.38
N ALA A 277 20.55 6.71 -11.27
CA ALA A 277 21.06 5.34 -11.20
C ALA A 277 21.75 4.92 -12.50
N ALA A 278 21.20 5.29 -13.66
CA ALA A 278 21.83 5.03 -14.96
C ALA A 278 23.15 5.81 -15.11
N ALA A 279 23.16 7.11 -14.79
CA ALA A 279 24.36 7.94 -14.80
C ALA A 279 25.45 7.39 -13.87
N TYR A 280 25.08 6.93 -12.67
CA TYR A 280 26.00 6.28 -11.74
C TYR A 280 26.61 4.99 -12.32
N GLN A 281 25.80 4.15 -12.97
CA GLN A 281 26.28 2.93 -13.61
C GLN A 281 27.23 3.21 -14.78
N LEU A 282 26.93 4.22 -15.59
CA LEU A 282 27.79 4.65 -16.70
C LEU A 282 29.12 5.21 -16.18
N TYR A 283 29.09 6.06 -15.15
CA TYR A 283 30.29 6.65 -14.54
C TYR A 283 31.27 5.58 -14.02
N TYR A 284 30.76 4.50 -13.43
CA TYR A 284 31.60 3.41 -12.91
C TYR A 284 31.83 2.26 -13.91
N GLY A 285 31.17 2.27 -15.07
CA GLY A 285 31.28 1.21 -16.07
C GLY A 285 30.81 -0.18 -15.61
N THR A 286 30.04 -0.28 -14.52
CA THR A 286 29.57 -1.56 -13.98
C THR A 286 28.24 -1.46 -13.25
N LYS A 287 27.37 -2.45 -13.48
CA LYS A 287 26.10 -2.62 -12.76
C LYS A 287 26.24 -3.33 -11.40
N TYR A 288 27.41 -3.91 -11.12
CA TYR A 288 27.62 -4.75 -9.94
C TYR A 288 28.03 -3.96 -8.69
N ARG A 289 28.30 -2.66 -8.84
CA ARG A 289 28.58 -1.77 -7.71
C ARG A 289 27.27 -1.39 -7.01
N ARG A 290 27.26 -1.48 -5.68
CA ARG A 290 26.11 -1.04 -4.88
C ARG A 290 25.90 0.47 -5.03
N PHE A 291 24.64 0.88 -5.08
CA PHE A 291 24.25 2.29 -5.02
C PHE A 291 24.50 2.85 -3.61
N PRO A 292 24.72 4.16 -3.47
CA PRO A 292 24.76 4.78 -2.16
C PRO A 292 23.39 4.64 -1.46
N PRO A 293 23.34 4.51 -0.11
CA PRO A 293 22.10 4.19 0.62
C PRO A 293 20.93 5.14 0.37
N TRP A 294 21.20 6.43 0.13
CA TRP A 294 20.17 7.43 -0.17
C TRP A 294 19.47 7.15 -1.51
N LEU A 295 20.23 6.73 -2.53
CA LEU A 295 19.70 6.44 -3.88
C LEU A 295 18.95 5.11 -3.87
N GLU A 296 19.47 4.11 -3.16
CA GLU A 296 18.79 2.82 -2.96
C GLU A 296 17.42 3.02 -2.29
N THR A 297 17.37 3.78 -1.20
CA THR A 297 16.12 4.08 -0.48
C THR A 297 15.14 4.83 -1.38
N TRP A 298 15.62 5.79 -2.18
CA TRP A 298 14.78 6.53 -3.12
C TRP A 298 14.23 5.64 -4.24
N LEU A 299 15.06 4.76 -4.83
CA LEU A 299 14.64 3.81 -5.85
C LEU A 299 13.53 2.86 -5.36
N GLN A 300 13.57 2.45 -4.09
CA GLN A 300 12.53 1.63 -3.44
C GLN A 300 11.21 2.38 -3.24
N CYS A 301 11.27 3.71 -3.10
CA CYS A 301 10.10 4.57 -2.84
C CYS A 301 9.40 5.08 -4.11
N ARG A 302 9.90 4.72 -5.32
CA ARG A 302 9.35 5.20 -6.60
C ARG A 302 7.86 4.91 -6.76
N LYS A 303 7.41 3.73 -6.33
CA LYS A 303 5.99 3.34 -6.36
C LYS A 303 5.12 4.31 -5.55
N GLN A 304 5.55 4.62 -4.32
CA GLN A 304 4.82 5.49 -3.41
C GLN A 304 4.80 6.94 -3.90
N LEU A 305 5.92 7.44 -4.44
CA LEU A 305 5.97 8.76 -5.08
C LEU A 305 5.02 8.86 -6.27
N GLY A 306 4.97 7.84 -7.14
CA GLY A 306 4.06 7.79 -8.29
C GLY A 306 2.60 7.74 -7.88
N LEU A 307 2.26 6.97 -6.85
CA LEU A 307 0.89 6.92 -6.31
C LEU A 307 0.46 8.24 -5.66
N LEU A 308 1.36 8.93 -4.95
CA LEU A 308 1.08 10.27 -4.43
C LEU A 308 0.90 11.27 -5.56
N SER A 309 1.78 11.26 -6.57
CA SER A 309 1.62 12.08 -7.78
C SER A 309 0.23 11.90 -8.39
N PHE A 310 -0.20 10.65 -8.62
CA PHE A 310 -1.51 10.35 -9.16
C PHE A 310 -2.65 10.88 -8.27
N PHE A 311 -2.55 10.70 -6.95
CA PHE A 311 -3.51 11.25 -6.00
C PHE A 311 -3.64 12.78 -6.14
N PHE A 312 -2.52 13.51 -6.14
CA PHE A 312 -2.53 14.96 -6.33
C PHE A 312 -3.12 15.37 -7.69
N THR A 313 -2.86 14.61 -8.76
CA THR A 313 -3.46 14.83 -10.08
C THR A 313 -4.98 14.65 -10.05
N VAL A 314 -5.50 13.58 -9.45
CA VAL A 314 -6.95 13.33 -9.37
C VAL A 314 -7.65 14.44 -8.58
N VAL A 315 -7.06 14.87 -7.46
CA VAL A 315 -7.60 15.99 -6.67
C VAL A 315 -7.55 17.28 -7.49
N HIS A 316 -6.46 17.57 -8.20
CA HIS A 316 -6.37 18.72 -9.10
C HIS A 316 -7.46 18.71 -10.18
N VAL A 317 -7.75 17.55 -10.78
CA VAL A 317 -8.82 17.40 -11.78
C VAL A 317 -10.17 17.72 -11.15
N ALA A 318 -10.46 17.19 -9.95
CA ALA A 318 -11.71 17.48 -9.25
C ALA A 318 -11.87 18.99 -8.97
N TYR A 319 -10.81 19.66 -8.48
CA TYR A 319 -10.83 21.10 -8.24
C TYR A 319 -11.03 21.89 -9.54
N SER A 320 -10.39 21.48 -10.63
CA SER A 320 -10.47 22.13 -11.94
C SER A 320 -11.86 22.00 -12.57
N LEU A 321 -12.49 20.82 -12.47
CA LEU A 321 -13.86 20.61 -12.95
C LEU A 321 -14.91 21.41 -12.14
N CYS A 322 -14.62 21.70 -10.87
CA CYS A 322 -15.50 22.52 -10.04
C CYS A 322 -15.34 24.03 -10.24
N LEU A 323 -14.37 24.51 -11.05
CA LEU A 323 -14.15 25.95 -11.25
C LEU A 323 -15.42 26.71 -11.71
N PRO A 324 -16.19 26.24 -12.72
CA PRO A 324 -17.38 26.96 -13.19
C PRO A 324 -18.51 27.02 -12.14
N MET A 325 -18.52 26.12 -11.15
CA MET A 325 -19.54 26.07 -10.11
C MET A 325 -19.35 27.14 -9.03
N ARG A 326 -18.18 27.77 -8.96
CA ARG A 326 -17.84 28.75 -7.93
C ARG A 326 -18.66 30.03 -8.12
N ARG A 327 -19.18 30.56 -7.00
CA ARG A 327 -19.85 31.88 -6.99
C ARG A 327 -18.93 33.00 -7.48
N SER A 328 -17.63 32.95 -7.15
CA SER A 328 -16.65 33.95 -7.60
C SER A 328 -16.52 34.00 -9.12
N GLU A 329 -16.42 32.84 -9.79
CA GLU A 329 -16.32 32.76 -11.25
C GLU A 329 -17.62 33.24 -11.91
N ARG A 330 -18.78 32.88 -11.33
CA ARG A 330 -20.07 33.36 -11.82
C ARG A 330 -20.17 34.88 -11.77
N TYR A 331 -19.74 35.53 -10.69
CA TYR A 331 -19.75 36.98 -10.60
C TYR A 331 -18.76 37.63 -11.58
N LEU A 332 -17.58 37.05 -11.76
CA LEU A 332 -16.60 37.54 -12.74
C LEU A 332 -17.16 37.47 -14.16
N PHE A 333 -17.75 36.33 -14.54
CA PHE A 333 -18.38 36.14 -15.85
C PHE A 333 -19.52 37.15 -16.11
N LEU A 334 -20.39 37.37 -15.12
CA LEU A 334 -21.47 38.37 -15.22
C LEU A 334 -20.93 39.80 -15.39
N ASN A 335 -19.89 40.16 -14.64
CA ASN A 335 -19.26 41.48 -14.76
C ASN A 335 -18.59 41.66 -16.13
N MET A 336 -17.91 40.64 -16.65
CA MET A 336 -17.32 40.67 -17.99
C MET A 336 -18.38 40.83 -19.09
N ALA A 337 -19.49 40.08 -19.00
CA ALA A 337 -20.60 40.21 -19.95
C ALA A 337 -21.24 41.61 -19.89
N TYR A 338 -21.45 42.16 -18.69
CA TYR A 338 -21.95 43.52 -18.53
C TYR A 338 -21.02 44.57 -19.16
N GLN A 339 -19.70 44.46 -18.90
CA GLN A 339 -18.70 45.36 -19.47
C GLN A 339 -18.62 45.26 -21.00
N GLN A 340 -18.74 44.05 -21.56
CA GLN A 340 -18.75 43.83 -23.00
C GLN A 340 -19.94 44.53 -23.67
N VAL A 341 -21.15 44.37 -23.11
CA VAL A 341 -22.36 45.04 -23.61
C VAL A 341 -22.22 46.55 -23.50
N HIS A 342 -21.71 47.05 -22.37
CA HIS A 342 -21.49 48.48 -22.17
C HIS A 342 -20.47 49.07 -23.14
N ALA A 343 -19.47 48.29 -23.54
CA ALA A 343 -18.48 48.68 -24.54
C ALA A 343 -18.95 48.51 -26.00
N ASN A 344 -20.19 48.08 -26.24
CA ASN A 344 -20.74 47.76 -27.57
C ASN A 344 -19.88 46.77 -28.39
N ILE A 345 -19.27 45.78 -27.72
CA ILE A 345 -18.47 44.75 -28.38
C ILE A 345 -19.36 43.55 -28.73
N GLU A 346 -19.65 43.36 -30.02
CA GLU A 346 -20.53 42.28 -30.48
C GLU A 346 -19.92 40.88 -30.32
N ASN A 347 -18.62 40.72 -30.60
CA ASN A 347 -17.94 39.43 -30.52
C ASN A 347 -16.59 39.55 -29.80
N SER A 348 -16.42 38.79 -28.72
CA SER A 348 -15.19 38.71 -27.93
C SER A 348 -14.36 37.46 -28.26
N TRP A 349 -14.68 36.74 -29.34
CA TRP A 349 -13.97 35.54 -29.76
C TRP A 349 -12.50 35.83 -30.06
N ASN A 350 -11.61 35.09 -29.40
CA ASN A 350 -10.17 35.11 -29.67
C ASN A 350 -9.71 33.69 -29.99
N GLU A 351 -9.42 33.47 -31.28
CA GLU A 351 -9.02 32.16 -31.82
C GLU A 351 -7.79 31.59 -31.10
N GLU A 352 -6.77 32.42 -30.83
CA GLU A 352 -5.52 31.98 -30.19
C GLU A 352 -5.78 31.48 -28.75
N GLU A 353 -6.59 32.21 -27.99
CA GLU A 353 -6.96 31.83 -26.61
C GLU A 353 -7.79 30.56 -26.56
N VAL A 354 -8.70 30.38 -27.53
CA VAL A 354 -9.51 29.15 -27.68
C VAL A 354 -8.60 27.96 -27.96
N TRP A 355 -7.72 28.03 -28.97
CA TRP A 355 -6.78 26.94 -29.26
C TRP A 355 -5.91 26.57 -28.07
N ARG A 356 -5.40 27.57 -27.35
CA ARG A 356 -4.60 27.34 -26.14
C ARG A 356 -5.39 26.52 -25.12
N ILE A 357 -6.63 26.93 -24.81
CA ILE A 357 -7.48 26.28 -23.81
C ILE A 357 -7.82 24.84 -24.21
N GLU A 358 -8.30 24.64 -25.43
CA GLU A 358 -8.66 23.31 -25.94
C GLU A 358 -7.47 22.35 -25.92
N MET A 359 -6.29 22.83 -26.33
CA MET A 359 -5.07 22.03 -26.33
C MET A 359 -4.64 21.62 -24.93
N TYR A 360 -4.41 22.55 -24.00
CA TYR A 360 -3.87 22.16 -22.69
C TYR A 360 -4.87 21.28 -21.93
N ILE A 361 -6.18 21.51 -22.06
CA ILE A 361 -7.18 20.65 -21.44
C ILE A 361 -7.08 19.22 -22.00
N SER A 362 -6.99 19.08 -23.32
CA SER A 362 -6.84 17.77 -23.98
C SER A 362 -5.58 17.03 -23.51
N PHE A 363 -4.41 17.70 -23.48
CA PHE A 363 -3.18 17.11 -22.93
C PHE A 363 -3.33 16.71 -21.45
N GLY A 364 -4.05 17.50 -20.65
CA GLY A 364 -4.34 17.18 -19.26
C GLY A 364 -5.17 15.89 -19.10
N ILE A 365 -6.18 15.70 -19.95
CA ILE A 365 -7.03 14.50 -19.96
C ILE A 365 -6.21 13.27 -20.40
N MET A 366 -5.40 13.40 -21.46
CA MET A 366 -4.52 12.32 -21.91
C MET A 366 -3.51 11.92 -20.83
N SER A 367 -2.92 12.89 -20.15
CA SER A 367 -2.02 12.65 -19.01
C SER A 367 -2.71 11.86 -17.89
N LEU A 368 -3.91 12.28 -17.48
CA LEU A 368 -4.68 11.57 -16.46
C LEU A 368 -4.97 10.13 -16.86
N GLY A 369 -5.30 9.86 -18.14
CA GLY A 369 -5.52 8.52 -18.66
C GLY A 369 -4.28 7.62 -18.50
N LEU A 370 -3.11 8.13 -18.87
CA LEU A 370 -1.85 7.39 -18.71
C LEU A 370 -1.49 7.18 -17.23
N LEU A 371 -1.60 8.22 -16.38
CA LEU A 371 -1.32 8.09 -14.95
C LEU A 371 -2.28 7.10 -14.28
N SER A 372 -3.54 7.03 -14.72
CA SER A 372 -4.51 6.03 -14.24
C SER A 372 -4.05 4.60 -14.58
N LEU A 373 -3.50 4.38 -15.78
CA LEU A 373 -2.95 3.08 -16.17
C LEU A 373 -1.74 2.69 -15.30
N LEU A 374 -0.85 3.63 -14.99
CA LEU A 374 0.28 3.41 -14.07
C LEU A 374 -0.20 3.08 -12.66
N ALA A 375 -1.26 3.74 -12.19
CA ALA A 375 -1.85 3.49 -10.87
C ALA A 375 -2.52 2.12 -10.78
N VAL A 376 -3.29 1.72 -11.80
CA VAL A 376 -3.95 0.40 -11.87
C VAL A 376 -2.92 -0.72 -11.89
N THR A 377 -1.84 -0.59 -12.66
CA THR A 377 -0.76 -1.58 -12.71
C THR A 377 0.09 -1.63 -11.43
N SER A 378 -0.07 -0.66 -10.53
CA SER A 378 0.55 -0.68 -9.19
C SER A 378 -0.20 -1.55 -8.18
N ILE A 379 -1.41 -2.02 -8.51
CA ILE A 379 -2.20 -2.95 -7.68
C ILE A 379 -1.52 -4.33 -7.73
N PRO A 380 -1.22 -4.97 -6.57
CA PRO A 380 -0.49 -6.23 -6.55
C PRO A 380 -1.10 -7.35 -7.40
N SER A 381 -2.43 -7.47 -7.43
CA SER A 381 -3.11 -8.48 -8.26
C SER A 381 -2.87 -8.29 -9.76
N VAL A 382 -2.80 -7.05 -10.22
CA VAL A 382 -2.51 -6.71 -11.63
C VAL A 382 -1.02 -6.86 -11.91
N SER A 383 -0.17 -6.30 -11.03
CA SER A 383 1.29 -6.37 -11.18
C SER A 383 1.82 -7.81 -11.20
N ASN A 384 1.21 -8.72 -10.43
CA ASN A 384 1.62 -10.13 -10.39
C ASN A 384 1.14 -10.93 -11.63
N ALA A 385 0.21 -10.38 -12.42
CA ALA A 385 -0.28 -11.00 -13.65
C ALA A 385 0.54 -10.61 -14.89
N LEU A 386 1.37 -9.56 -14.78
CA LEU A 386 2.20 -9.05 -15.87
C LEU A 386 3.60 -9.64 -15.83
N ASN A 387 4.17 -9.93 -17.00
CA ASN A 387 5.59 -10.25 -17.07
C ASN A 387 6.46 -8.97 -16.97
N TRP A 388 7.78 -9.15 -16.78
CA TRP A 388 8.69 -8.01 -16.59
C TRP A 388 8.73 -7.05 -17.79
N ARG A 389 8.56 -7.53 -19.03
CA ARG A 389 8.57 -6.67 -20.23
C ARG A 389 7.33 -5.79 -20.29
N GLU A 390 6.15 -6.37 -20.03
CA GLU A 390 4.88 -5.65 -19.95
C GLU A 390 4.89 -4.62 -18.83
N PHE A 391 5.33 -5.03 -17.64
CA PHE A 391 5.43 -4.15 -16.48
C PHE A 391 6.38 -2.98 -16.74
N SER A 392 7.56 -3.27 -17.32
CA SER A 392 8.55 -2.24 -17.67
C SER A 392 8.04 -1.29 -18.75
N PHE A 393 7.38 -1.80 -19.80
CA PHE A 393 6.78 -0.96 -20.83
C PHE A 393 5.77 0.03 -20.24
N ILE A 394 4.91 -0.43 -19.34
CA ILE A 394 3.92 0.45 -18.70
C ILE A 394 4.61 1.42 -17.74
N GLN A 395 5.38 0.93 -16.76
CA GLN A 395 5.92 1.77 -15.69
C GLN A 395 7.08 2.68 -16.13
N SER A 396 7.80 2.31 -17.19
CA SER A 396 8.91 3.09 -17.75
C SER A 396 8.46 3.86 -18.99
N THR A 397 8.14 3.19 -20.09
CA THR A 397 7.87 3.86 -21.38
C THR A 397 6.63 4.75 -21.31
N LEU A 398 5.48 4.19 -20.94
CA LEU A 398 4.26 5.00 -20.77
C LEU A 398 4.39 6.00 -19.63
N GLY A 399 5.23 5.70 -18.64
CA GLY A 399 5.63 6.60 -17.58
C GLY A 399 6.27 7.90 -18.06
N TYR A 400 7.33 7.80 -18.88
CA TYR A 400 7.98 8.96 -19.48
C TYR A 400 7.05 9.70 -20.45
N VAL A 401 6.21 8.98 -21.20
CA VAL A 401 5.18 9.59 -22.06
C VAL A 401 4.18 10.39 -21.22
N ALA A 402 3.74 9.88 -20.07
CA ALA A 402 2.85 10.60 -19.15
C ALA A 402 3.52 11.87 -18.61
N LEU A 403 4.81 11.81 -18.25
CA LEU A 403 5.57 12.98 -17.81
C LEU A 403 5.71 14.03 -18.93
N LEU A 404 6.00 13.60 -20.16
CA LEU A 404 6.10 14.47 -21.34
C LEU A 404 4.78 15.19 -21.63
N ILE A 405 3.67 14.43 -21.70
CA ILE A 405 2.33 14.97 -21.94
C ILE A 405 1.90 15.92 -20.81
N SER A 406 2.20 15.58 -19.55
CA SER A 406 1.98 16.47 -18.40
C SER A 406 2.78 17.78 -18.52
N THR A 407 4.02 17.70 -19.00
CA THR A 407 4.86 18.88 -19.21
C THR A 407 4.29 19.75 -20.32
N PHE A 408 3.81 19.16 -21.42
CA PHE A 408 3.11 19.89 -22.49
C PHE A 408 1.82 20.56 -22.01
N HIS A 409 1.02 19.87 -21.18
CA HIS A 409 -0.15 20.47 -20.54
C HIS A 409 0.20 21.77 -19.81
N VAL A 410 1.29 21.78 -19.01
CA VAL A 410 1.73 22.97 -18.26
C VAL A 410 2.37 24.03 -19.17
N LEU A 411 3.15 23.63 -20.18
CA LEU A 411 3.77 24.54 -21.14
C LEU A 411 2.71 25.32 -21.94
N ILE A 412 1.70 24.61 -22.47
CA ILE A 412 0.62 25.22 -23.25
C ILE A 412 -0.28 26.07 -22.35
N TYR A 413 -0.50 25.66 -21.09
CA TYR A 413 -1.17 26.51 -20.09
C TYR A 413 -0.44 27.84 -19.85
N GLY A 414 0.89 27.80 -19.78
CA GLY A 414 1.73 28.99 -19.61
C GLY A 414 1.77 29.89 -20.84
N TRP A 415 1.85 29.29 -22.04
CA TRP A 415 1.91 29.99 -23.33
C TRP A 415 2.89 31.17 -23.33
N LYS A 416 2.43 32.39 -23.62
CA LYS A 416 3.22 33.63 -23.64
C LYS A 416 3.46 34.24 -22.24
N ARG A 417 2.72 33.80 -21.20
CA ARG A 417 2.73 34.41 -19.85
C ARG A 417 4.08 34.31 -19.14
N ALA A 418 4.96 33.40 -19.58
CA ALA A 418 6.31 33.30 -19.03
C ALA A 418 7.21 34.48 -19.41
N PHE A 419 6.89 35.17 -20.50
CA PHE A 419 7.66 36.27 -21.08
C PHE A 419 7.07 37.65 -20.79
N GLU A 420 5.96 37.70 -20.07
CA GLU A 420 5.23 38.93 -19.75
C GLU A 420 5.58 39.36 -18.31
N GLU A 421 6.13 40.57 -18.17
CA GLU A 421 6.61 41.11 -16.88
C GLU A 421 5.50 41.20 -15.81
N GLU A 422 4.25 41.38 -16.24
CA GLU A 422 3.09 41.50 -15.36
C GLU A 422 2.82 40.25 -14.49
N TYR A 423 3.34 39.08 -14.91
CA TYR A 423 3.21 37.84 -14.14
C TYR A 423 4.30 37.67 -13.06
N TYR A 424 5.32 38.54 -13.04
CA TYR A 424 6.44 38.50 -12.09
C TYR A 424 6.19 39.40 -10.88
N ARG A 425 5.35 38.95 -9.96
CA ARG A 425 5.04 39.68 -8.72
C ARG A 425 6.16 39.54 -7.70
N PHE A 426 6.60 40.64 -7.09
CA PHE A 426 7.78 40.70 -6.22
C PHE A 426 9.04 40.06 -6.84
N TYR A 427 9.23 40.19 -8.16
CA TYR A 427 10.33 39.53 -8.90
C TYR A 427 10.31 38.00 -8.86
N THR A 428 9.24 37.40 -8.34
CA THR A 428 9.08 35.95 -8.27
C THR A 428 8.31 35.45 -9.49
N PRO A 429 8.74 34.34 -10.13
CA PRO A 429 8.11 33.83 -11.34
C PRO A 429 6.69 33.27 -11.10
N PRO A 430 5.88 33.14 -12.16
CA PRO A 430 4.61 32.45 -12.04
C PRO A 430 4.81 30.96 -11.72
N ASN A 431 3.82 30.37 -11.04
CA ASN A 431 3.89 29.03 -10.45
C ASN A 431 4.27 27.94 -11.45
N PHE A 432 3.72 28.03 -12.66
CA PHE A 432 3.93 27.04 -13.70
C PHE A 432 5.40 27.03 -14.20
N VAL A 433 6.12 28.16 -14.14
CA VAL A 433 7.54 28.20 -14.52
C VAL A 433 8.36 27.37 -13.55
N LEU A 434 8.13 27.51 -12.23
CA LEU A 434 8.79 26.67 -11.22
C LEU A 434 8.43 25.20 -11.39
N ALA A 435 7.17 24.90 -11.73
CA ALA A 435 6.70 23.54 -11.94
C ALA A 435 7.37 22.83 -13.12
N LEU A 436 7.80 23.58 -14.14
CA LEU A 436 8.42 23.05 -15.36
C LEU A 436 9.91 22.73 -15.22
N VAL A 437 10.61 23.33 -14.25
CA VAL A 437 12.07 23.17 -14.10
C VAL A 437 12.47 21.70 -14.00
N LEU A 438 11.92 20.97 -13.02
CA LEU A 438 12.31 19.59 -12.76
C LEU A 438 11.87 18.61 -13.88
N PRO A 439 10.63 18.65 -14.40
CA PRO A 439 10.22 17.84 -15.54
C PRO A 439 11.09 18.06 -16.78
N SER A 440 11.42 19.32 -17.09
CA SER A 440 12.26 19.64 -18.25
C SER A 440 13.67 19.06 -18.10
N VAL A 441 14.29 19.16 -16.92
CA VAL A 441 15.59 18.53 -16.65
C VAL A 441 15.52 17.01 -16.87
N VAL A 442 14.52 16.33 -16.31
CA VAL A 442 14.34 14.88 -16.45
C VAL A 442 14.17 14.47 -17.92
N ILE A 443 13.40 15.22 -18.70
CA ILE A 443 13.19 14.93 -20.14
C ILE A 443 14.48 15.15 -20.93
N LEU A 444 15.24 16.22 -20.65
CA LEU A 444 16.51 16.50 -21.31
C LEU A 444 17.56 15.43 -20.98
N ASP A 445 17.68 15.04 -19.71
CA ASP A 445 18.60 14.00 -19.26
C ASP A 445 18.27 12.64 -19.90
N LEU A 446 16.98 12.30 -20.03
CA LEU A 446 16.54 11.10 -20.75
C LEU A 446 17.00 11.12 -22.21
N LEU A 447 16.79 12.25 -22.91
CA LEU A 447 17.21 12.39 -24.32
C LEU A 447 18.73 12.30 -24.50
N GLN A 448 19.51 12.71 -23.50
CA GLN A 448 20.97 12.54 -23.51
C GLN A 448 21.35 11.07 -23.30
N LEU A 449 20.75 10.39 -22.33
CA LEU A 449 21.03 8.98 -22.03
C LEU A 449 20.64 8.04 -23.17
N CYS A 450 19.53 8.32 -23.87
CA CYS A 450 19.15 7.57 -25.07
C CYS A 450 20.23 7.64 -26.16
N ARG A 451 20.89 8.79 -26.35
CA ARG A 451 21.96 8.94 -27.35
C ARG A 451 23.23 8.15 -27.04
N TYR A 452 23.45 7.74 -25.79
CA TYR A 452 24.60 6.91 -25.40
C TYR A 452 24.28 5.41 -25.44
N SER A 453 23.03 5.03 -25.66
CA SER A 453 22.58 3.64 -25.69
C SER A 453 22.45 3.06 -27.10
N ASP A 454 22.51 3.92 -28.12
CA ASP A 454 22.68 3.58 -29.54
C ASP A 454 24.17 3.65 -29.91
#